data_AF-A0A1V5B4C4-F1
#
_entry.id   AF-A0A1V5B4C4-F1
#
_cell.length_a   1.000
_cell.length_b   1.000
_cell.length_c   1.000
_cell.angle_alpha   90.00
_cell.angle_beta   90.00
_cell.angle_gamma   90.00
#
_symmetry.space_group_name_H-M   'P 1'
#
loop_
_entity.id
_entity.type
_entity.pdbx_description
1 polymer ?
#
loop_
_entity_poly.entity_id
_entity_poly.type
_entity_poly.pdbx_seq_one_letter_code
_entity_poly.pdbx_strand_id
1 'polypeptide(L)'
;MTDGDRLFSKTDMIRSGDLFLSGRTGGVVGAVVPWRGAFAGVAPAHIFHYAGTDGLRIGNQSCRVAFVPGDADLAFFPILAACKPTDLAKPRLGEAILENAARRKVCRISDISWSITYVVLPPGDLPGPGDSGTPLLQEGKMVGMLLSINMHTCKGVAISSEMIKSVAERTD
;
A
#
# COMPACT_ATOMS: atom_id res chain seq x y z
N MET A 1 2.79 1.65 36.16
CA MET A 1 2.82 2.14 34.76
C MET A 1 3.95 1.40 34.07
N THR A 2 3.61 0.38 33.30
CA THR A 2 4.57 -0.44 32.54
C THR A 2 4.66 0.07 31.10
N ASP A 3 5.85 -0.07 30.50
CA ASP A 3 6.28 0.42 29.18
C ASP A 3 5.44 -0.05 27.96
N GLY A 4 4.32 -0.76 28.18
CA GLY A 4 3.43 -1.31 27.14
C GLY A 4 2.39 -0.33 26.59
N ASP A 5 2.10 0.77 27.29
CA ASP A 5 1.03 1.72 26.91
C ASP A 5 1.48 2.83 25.96
N ARG A 6 2.75 2.81 25.50
CA ARG A 6 3.32 3.81 24.58
C ARG A 6 3.25 3.44 23.09
N LEU A 7 2.68 2.28 22.73
CA LEU A 7 2.50 1.88 21.33
C LEU A 7 1.21 2.39 20.67
N PHE A 8 0.33 3.06 21.43
CA PHE A 8 -0.88 3.70 20.90
C PHE A 8 -0.79 5.21 21.01
N SER A 9 0.10 5.80 20.21
CA SER A 9 0.11 7.24 19.96
C SER A 9 -1.16 7.62 19.17
N LYS A 10 -2.19 8.04 19.91
CA LYS A 10 -3.28 8.97 19.57
C LYS A 10 -3.19 9.58 18.15
N THR A 11 -3.65 8.84 17.15
CA THR A 11 -4.19 9.37 15.89
C THR A 11 -5.06 8.27 15.28
N ASP A 12 -6.35 8.29 15.62
CA ASP A 12 -7.38 7.30 15.24
C ASP A 12 -7.74 7.31 13.74
N MET A 13 -6.83 7.72 12.88
CA MET A 13 -7.09 8.00 11.47
C MET A 13 -6.29 7.06 10.57
N ILE A 14 -6.99 6.19 9.85
CA ILE A 14 -6.40 5.26 8.89
C ILE A 14 -5.76 6.02 7.73
N ARG A 15 -4.55 5.65 7.33
CA ARG A 15 -3.81 6.30 6.25
C ARG A 15 -2.95 5.33 5.45
N SER A 16 -2.50 5.79 4.28
CA SER A 16 -1.45 5.13 3.51
C SER A 16 -0.20 4.92 4.37
N GLY A 17 0.37 3.72 4.27
CA GLY A 17 1.50 3.26 5.10
C GLY A 17 1.09 2.51 6.37
N ASP A 18 -0.18 2.53 6.78
CA ASP A 18 -0.62 1.77 7.95
C ASP A 18 -0.61 0.27 7.69
N LEU A 19 -0.31 -0.51 8.74
CA LEU A 19 -0.32 -1.96 8.68
C LEU A 19 -1.72 -2.51 8.91
N PHE A 20 -2.06 -3.59 8.22
CA PHE A 20 -3.26 -4.37 8.48
C PHE A 20 -2.93 -5.86 8.60
N LEU A 21 -3.83 -6.60 9.26
CA LEU A 21 -3.79 -8.06 9.33
C LEU A 21 -4.86 -8.66 8.44
N SER A 22 -4.53 -9.73 7.72
CA SER A 22 -5.48 -10.56 6.98
C SER A 22 -5.12 -12.03 7.20
N GLY A 23 -6.03 -12.78 7.81
CA GLY A 23 -5.75 -14.13 8.31
C GLY A 23 -4.57 -14.15 9.30
N ARG A 24 -3.56 -14.99 9.02
CA ARG A 24 -2.30 -15.06 9.79
C ARG A 24 -1.18 -14.19 9.21
N THR A 25 -1.52 -13.39 8.20
CA THR A 25 -0.58 -12.56 7.45
C THR A 25 -1.00 -11.11 7.57
N GLY A 26 -0.34 -10.24 6.83
CA GLY A 26 -0.68 -8.83 6.79
C GLY A 26 -0.02 -8.15 5.62
N GLY A 27 -0.31 -6.87 5.51
CA GLY A 27 0.31 -6.00 4.52
C GLY A 27 0.15 -4.55 4.92
N VAL A 28 0.33 -3.69 3.93
CA VAL A 28 0.30 -2.25 4.12
C VAL A 28 -0.83 -1.65 3.28
N VAL A 29 -1.55 -0.68 3.83
CA VAL A 29 -2.45 0.16 3.05
C VAL A 29 -1.60 1.03 2.12
N GLY A 30 -1.64 0.76 0.82
CA GLY A 30 -0.89 1.55 -0.15
C GLY A 30 -1.49 2.90 -0.41
N ALA A 31 -2.82 2.98 -0.46
CA ALA A 31 -3.53 4.25 -0.65
C ALA A 31 -4.88 4.25 0.06
N VAL A 32 -5.36 5.46 0.36
CA VAL A 32 -6.73 5.77 0.75
C VAL A 32 -7.29 6.71 -0.32
N VAL A 33 -8.30 6.26 -1.04
CA VAL A 33 -8.83 6.97 -2.23
C VAL A 33 -10.35 7.13 -2.13
N PRO A 34 -10.92 8.20 -2.71
CA PRO A 34 -12.36 8.28 -2.93
C PRO A 34 -12.83 7.11 -3.80
N TRP A 35 -13.89 6.44 -3.39
CA TRP A 35 -14.45 5.29 -4.10
C TRP A 35 -15.93 5.13 -3.78
N ARG A 36 -16.78 5.11 -4.81
CA ARG A 36 -18.24 4.88 -4.71
C ARG A 36 -18.95 5.73 -3.63
N GLY A 37 -18.60 7.03 -3.57
CA GLY A 37 -19.21 7.99 -2.63
C GLY A 37 -18.66 7.95 -1.20
N ALA A 38 -17.67 7.11 -0.93
CA ALA A 38 -16.97 7.02 0.36
C ALA A 38 -15.44 6.94 0.15
N PHE A 39 -14.70 6.49 1.15
CA PHE A 39 -13.27 6.18 1.04
C PHE A 39 -13.02 4.67 1.06
N ALA A 40 -12.07 4.23 0.23
CA ALA A 40 -11.55 2.88 0.25
C ALA A 40 -10.05 2.90 0.56
N GLY A 41 -9.61 1.92 1.33
CA GLY A 41 -8.22 1.53 1.38
C GLY A 41 -7.90 0.63 0.20
N VAL A 42 -6.66 0.73 -0.29
CA VAL A 42 -6.14 -0.02 -1.43
C VAL A 42 -4.91 -0.80 -0.97
N ALA A 43 -4.88 -2.08 -1.28
CA ALA A 43 -3.75 -2.96 -1.05
C ALA A 43 -3.59 -3.96 -2.22
N PRO A 44 -2.45 -4.65 -2.35
CA PRO A 44 -2.31 -5.71 -3.35
C PRO A 44 -3.31 -6.86 -3.12
N ALA A 45 -3.94 -7.35 -4.18
CA ALA A 45 -4.92 -8.44 -4.11
C ALA A 45 -4.29 -9.77 -3.67
N HIS A 46 -3.03 -10.02 -4.06
CA HIS A 46 -2.33 -11.26 -3.73
C HIS A 46 -2.21 -11.51 -2.22
N ILE A 47 -2.25 -10.46 -1.39
CA ILE A 47 -2.22 -10.59 0.08
C ILE A 47 -3.42 -11.40 0.55
N PHE A 48 -4.61 -11.08 0.05
CA PHE A 48 -5.87 -11.74 0.43
C PHE A 48 -5.95 -13.16 -0.13
N HIS A 49 -5.47 -13.36 -1.35
CA HIS A 49 -5.35 -14.70 -1.94
C HIS A 49 -4.43 -15.60 -1.12
N TYR A 50 -3.25 -15.11 -0.76
CA TYR A 50 -2.29 -15.85 0.07
C TYR A 50 -2.80 -16.09 1.49
N ALA A 51 -3.55 -15.14 2.05
CA ALA A 51 -4.18 -15.28 3.37
C ALA A 51 -5.34 -16.29 3.38
N GLY A 52 -5.91 -16.61 2.21
CA GLY A 52 -7.10 -17.47 2.10
C GLY A 52 -8.38 -16.82 2.63
N THR A 53 -8.43 -15.49 2.68
CA THR A 53 -9.58 -14.73 3.21
C THR A 53 -9.64 -13.34 2.59
N ASP A 54 -10.86 -12.80 2.47
CA ASP A 54 -11.11 -11.41 2.10
C ASP A 54 -11.20 -10.49 3.33
N GLY A 55 -11.14 -11.04 4.55
CA GLY A 55 -11.23 -10.29 5.79
C GLY A 55 -9.90 -9.62 6.16
N LEU A 56 -9.99 -8.42 6.72
CA LEU A 56 -8.86 -7.69 7.28
C LEU A 56 -9.22 -6.89 8.52
N ARG A 57 -8.19 -6.62 9.33
CA ARG A 57 -8.25 -5.73 10.48
C ARG A 57 -7.18 -4.65 10.36
N ILE A 58 -7.61 -3.40 10.48
CA ILE A 58 -6.74 -2.22 10.46
C ILE A 58 -7.11 -1.28 11.60
N GLY A 59 -6.13 -0.99 12.47
CA GLY A 59 -6.40 -0.37 13.77
C GLY A 59 -7.47 -1.15 14.54
N ASN A 60 -8.56 -0.46 14.88
CA ASN A 60 -9.72 -1.02 15.57
C ASN A 60 -10.86 -1.43 14.62
N GLN A 61 -10.71 -1.22 13.31
CA GLN A 61 -11.71 -1.59 12.31
C GLN A 61 -11.46 -3.01 11.80
N SER A 62 -12.53 -3.80 11.69
CA SER A 62 -12.55 -5.01 10.86
C SER A 62 -13.43 -4.77 9.63
N CYS A 63 -12.94 -5.12 8.45
CA CYS A 63 -13.69 -5.03 7.20
C CYS A 63 -13.32 -6.18 6.26
N ARG A 64 -13.90 -6.19 5.04
CA ARG A 64 -13.64 -7.18 4.00
C ARG A 64 -13.32 -6.47 2.69
N VAL A 65 -12.55 -7.11 1.82
CA VAL A 65 -12.36 -6.67 0.43
C VAL A 65 -13.72 -6.62 -0.26
N ALA A 66 -14.03 -5.48 -0.87
CA ALA A 66 -15.28 -5.23 -1.58
C ALA A 66 -15.13 -5.33 -3.10
N PHE A 67 -13.92 -5.11 -3.63
CA PHE A 67 -13.67 -5.14 -5.06
C PHE A 67 -12.21 -5.50 -5.38
N VAL A 68 -12.04 -6.39 -6.36
CA VAL A 68 -10.75 -6.76 -6.96
C VAL A 68 -10.92 -6.64 -8.48
N PRO A 69 -10.32 -5.65 -9.15
CA PRO A 69 -10.34 -5.60 -10.61
C PRO A 69 -9.66 -6.84 -11.21
N GLY A 70 -10.21 -7.38 -12.29
CA GLY A 70 -9.66 -8.57 -12.96
C GLY A 70 -8.36 -8.32 -13.73
N ASP A 71 -7.98 -7.05 -13.93
CA ASP A 71 -6.84 -6.61 -14.75
C ASP A 71 -5.68 -6.02 -13.94
N ALA A 72 -5.76 -6.02 -12.60
CA ALA A 72 -4.70 -5.51 -11.74
C ALA A 72 -4.65 -6.20 -10.37
N ASP A 73 -3.44 -6.29 -9.82
CA ASP A 73 -3.19 -6.76 -8.45
C ASP A 73 -3.57 -5.69 -7.42
N LEU A 74 -4.87 -5.39 -7.35
CA LEU A 74 -5.46 -4.41 -6.45
C LEU A 74 -6.65 -5.01 -5.73
N ALA A 75 -6.81 -4.63 -4.47
CA ALA A 75 -7.99 -4.92 -3.68
C ALA A 75 -8.42 -3.64 -2.96
N PHE A 76 -9.71 -3.34 -3.08
CA PHE A 76 -10.36 -2.21 -2.45
C PHE A 76 -11.20 -2.70 -1.28
N PHE A 77 -11.05 -2.07 -0.13
CA PHE A 77 -11.87 -2.35 1.06
C PHE A 77 -12.38 -1.02 1.63
N PRO A 78 -13.64 -0.97 2.09
CA PRO A 78 -14.22 0.26 2.60
C PRO A 78 -13.53 0.67 3.91
N ILE A 79 -13.31 1.98 4.06
CA ILE A 79 -12.89 2.58 5.32
C ILE A 79 -14.08 3.32 5.92
N LEU A 80 -14.55 2.83 7.08
CA LEU A 80 -15.69 3.38 7.82
C LEU A 80 -15.23 4.31 8.94
N ALA A 81 -14.01 4.12 9.45
CA ALA A 81 -13.38 4.99 10.42
C ALA A 81 -12.86 6.30 9.79
N ALA A 82 -12.42 7.24 10.63
CA ALA A 82 -11.70 8.41 10.15
C ALA A 82 -10.48 7.99 9.32
N CYS A 83 -10.27 8.65 8.19
CA CYS A 83 -9.13 8.35 7.33
C CYS A 83 -8.52 9.60 6.70
N LYS A 84 -7.24 9.49 6.30
CA LYS A 84 -6.51 10.51 5.58
C LYS A 84 -6.43 10.13 4.10
N PRO A 85 -7.06 10.90 3.19
CA PRO A 85 -6.90 10.70 1.76
C PRO A 85 -5.42 10.77 1.35
N THR A 86 -5.03 9.93 0.41
CA THR A 86 -3.65 9.87 -0.08
C THR A 86 -3.47 10.84 -1.24
N ASP A 87 -2.42 11.68 -1.19
CA ASP A 87 -2.04 12.56 -2.30
C ASP A 87 -1.30 11.73 -3.36
N LEU A 88 -2.00 11.42 -4.45
CA LEU A 88 -1.48 10.65 -5.57
C LEU A 88 -0.77 11.57 -6.57
N ALA A 89 0.40 11.17 -7.03
CA ALA A 89 1.16 11.87 -8.08
C ALA A 89 1.72 10.90 -9.11
N LYS A 90 2.01 11.39 -10.31
CA LYS A 90 2.63 10.59 -11.37
C LYS A 90 4.09 10.24 -11.00
N PRO A 91 4.52 8.97 -11.17
CA PRO A 91 5.91 8.57 -10.94
C PRO A 91 6.88 9.27 -11.90
N ARG A 92 8.11 9.51 -11.44
CA ARG A 92 9.23 10.02 -12.23
C ARG A 92 10.47 9.18 -11.99
N LEU A 93 11.32 9.03 -13.01
CA LEU A 93 12.61 8.35 -12.86
C LEU A 93 13.45 9.08 -11.81
N GLY A 94 14.20 8.32 -11.00
CA GLY A 94 15.07 8.89 -9.98
C GLY A 94 14.72 8.46 -8.57
N GLU A 95 15.13 9.26 -7.60
CA GLU A 95 15.02 8.92 -6.18
C GLU A 95 13.56 8.79 -5.73
N ALA A 96 13.33 7.82 -4.84
CA ALA A 96 12.06 7.57 -4.22
C ALA A 96 12.26 6.92 -2.84
N ILE A 97 11.18 6.83 -2.07
CA ILE A 97 11.19 6.25 -0.74
C ILE A 97 10.07 5.22 -0.65
N LEU A 98 10.35 4.04 -0.13
CA LEU A 98 9.32 3.13 0.36
C LEU A 98 9.11 3.39 1.85
N GLU A 99 7.90 3.76 2.25
CA GLU A 99 7.63 4.15 3.64
C GLU A 99 6.29 3.60 4.13
N ASN A 100 6.34 2.92 5.28
CA ASN A 100 5.18 2.44 6.01
C ASN A 100 5.37 2.71 7.52
N ALA A 101 4.38 2.37 8.33
CA ALA A 101 4.38 2.64 9.77
C ALA A 101 5.55 1.97 10.54
N ALA A 102 6.17 0.93 9.98
CA ALA A 102 7.28 0.21 10.61
C ALA A 102 8.66 0.65 10.10
N ARG A 103 8.77 1.15 8.87
CA ARG A 103 10.06 1.38 8.22
C ARG A 103 10.01 2.35 7.05
N ARG A 104 11.18 2.93 6.79
CA ARG A 104 11.45 3.82 5.67
C ARG A 104 12.72 3.37 4.97
N LYS A 105 12.68 3.21 3.65
CA LYS A 105 13.78 2.72 2.80
C LYS A 105 13.96 3.62 1.59
N VAL A 106 15.19 4.01 1.31
CA VAL A 106 15.53 4.77 0.10
C VAL A 106 15.61 3.80 -1.08
N CYS A 107 15.10 4.20 -2.23
CA CYS A 107 15.17 3.43 -3.46
C CYS A 107 15.24 4.36 -4.67
N ARG A 108 15.33 3.79 -5.87
CA ARG A 108 15.31 4.54 -7.13
C ARG A 108 14.30 3.94 -8.09
N ILE A 109 13.42 4.76 -8.64
CA ILE A 109 12.59 4.40 -9.79
C ILE A 109 13.49 4.33 -11.02
N SER A 110 13.54 3.14 -11.62
CA SER A 110 14.42 2.80 -12.74
C SER A 110 13.70 2.75 -14.08
N ASP A 111 12.40 2.43 -14.08
CA ASP A 111 11.57 2.38 -15.28
C ASP A 111 10.10 2.58 -14.92
N ILE A 112 9.32 3.14 -15.84
CA ILE A 112 7.93 3.56 -15.63
C ILE A 112 7.10 3.22 -16.87
N SER A 113 5.97 2.59 -16.62
CA SER A 113 4.84 2.50 -17.54
C SER A 113 3.61 3.15 -16.90
N TRP A 114 2.50 3.21 -17.63
CA TRP A 114 1.25 3.74 -17.08
C TRP A 114 0.75 2.96 -15.85
N SER A 115 0.88 1.62 -15.85
CA SER A 115 0.36 0.76 -14.78
C SER A 115 1.41 0.26 -13.80
N ILE A 116 2.67 0.16 -14.20
CA ILE A 116 3.75 -0.43 -13.40
C ILE A 116 4.95 0.51 -13.32
N THR A 117 5.53 0.58 -12.12
CA THR A 117 6.78 1.28 -11.80
C THR A 117 7.80 0.27 -11.30
N TYR A 118 9.00 0.27 -11.89
CA TYR A 118 10.10 -0.59 -11.45
C TYR A 118 11.07 0.17 -10.57
N VAL A 119 11.36 -0.37 -9.39
CA VAL A 119 12.28 0.22 -8.42
C VAL A 119 13.53 -0.63 -8.24
N VAL A 120 14.65 0.02 -7.94
CA VAL A 120 15.89 -0.62 -7.52
C VAL A 120 16.13 -0.25 -6.06
N LEU A 121 16.39 -1.26 -5.25
CA LEU A 121 16.67 -1.14 -3.82
C LEU A 121 18.17 -1.31 -3.54
N PRO A 122 18.71 -0.67 -2.51
CA PRO A 122 20.05 -0.96 -2.02
C PRO A 122 20.18 -2.43 -1.61
N PRO A 123 21.25 -3.14 -2.01
CA PRO A 123 21.54 -4.48 -1.51
C PRO A 123 21.61 -4.51 0.02
N GLY A 124 21.05 -5.55 0.64
CA GLY A 124 21.04 -5.72 2.10
C GLY A 124 19.92 -4.96 2.83
N ASP A 125 19.23 -4.03 2.17
CA ASP A 125 18.11 -3.28 2.76
C ASP A 125 16.77 -3.58 2.06
N LEU A 126 16.51 -4.85 1.76
CA LEU A 126 15.32 -5.28 1.02
C LEU A 126 14.07 -5.37 1.92
N PRO A 127 12.88 -4.98 1.41
CA PRO A 127 11.62 -5.27 2.07
C PRO A 127 11.36 -6.78 2.20
N GLY A 128 10.61 -7.16 3.23
CA GLY A 128 10.34 -8.56 3.58
C GLY A 128 8.85 -8.91 3.54
N PRO A 129 8.49 -10.13 3.96
CA PRO A 129 7.09 -10.52 4.11
C PRO A 129 6.32 -9.50 4.98
N GLY A 130 5.17 -9.06 4.50
CA GLY A 130 4.35 -8.03 5.13
C GLY A 130 4.59 -6.60 4.63
N ASP A 131 5.65 -6.35 3.84
CA ASP A 131 5.87 -5.03 3.22
C ASP A 131 5.09 -4.85 1.89
N SER A 132 4.39 -5.87 1.39
CA SER A 132 3.48 -5.74 0.25
C SER A 132 2.43 -4.67 0.54
N GLY A 133 2.24 -3.78 -0.42
CA GLY A 133 1.39 -2.60 -0.28
C GLY A 133 2.13 -1.35 0.19
N THR A 134 3.43 -1.43 0.51
CA THR A 134 4.18 -0.26 0.98
C THR A 134 4.12 0.88 -0.07
N PRO A 135 3.67 2.08 0.32
CA PRO A 135 3.68 3.26 -0.55
C PRO A 135 5.09 3.62 -1.02
N LEU A 136 5.21 3.88 -2.33
CA LEU A 136 6.37 4.48 -2.97
C LEU A 136 6.13 5.97 -3.11
N LEU A 137 7.03 6.77 -2.52
CA LEU A 137 6.87 8.21 -2.37
C LEU A 137 7.93 8.99 -3.16
N GLN A 138 7.50 10.07 -3.79
CA GLN A 138 8.35 11.14 -4.31
C GLN A 138 7.79 12.49 -3.85
N GLU A 139 8.64 13.34 -3.28
CA GLU A 139 8.24 14.68 -2.76
C GLU A 139 7.05 14.61 -1.79
N GLY A 140 6.98 13.54 -0.98
CA GLY A 140 5.91 13.32 -0.01
C GLY A 140 4.57 12.86 -0.61
N LYS A 141 4.49 12.65 -1.93
CA LYS A 141 3.30 12.15 -2.63
C LYS A 141 3.47 10.69 -3.02
N MET A 142 2.38 9.94 -3.00
CA MET A 142 2.38 8.53 -3.39
C MET A 142 2.37 8.40 -4.91
N VAL A 143 3.40 7.75 -5.45
CA VAL A 143 3.59 7.52 -6.89
C VAL A 143 3.46 6.06 -7.32
N GLY A 144 3.43 5.15 -6.36
CA GLY A 144 3.15 3.74 -6.60
C GLY A 144 3.02 2.95 -5.30
N MET A 145 2.63 1.69 -5.41
CA MET A 145 2.45 0.77 -4.28
C MET A 145 3.22 -0.52 -4.55
N LEU A 146 4.12 -0.89 -3.65
CA LEU A 146 4.97 -2.07 -3.78
C LEU A 146 4.14 -3.36 -3.87
N LEU A 147 4.38 -4.17 -4.88
CA LEU A 147 3.77 -5.49 -5.03
C LEU A 147 4.73 -6.60 -4.62
N SER A 148 5.95 -6.57 -5.17
CA SER A 148 6.92 -7.66 -5.01
C SER A 148 8.36 -7.18 -5.22
N ILE A 149 9.31 -8.00 -4.77
CA ILE A 149 10.74 -7.78 -4.94
C ILE A 149 11.41 -9.07 -5.38
N ASN A 150 12.33 -8.93 -6.32
CA ASN A 150 13.28 -9.96 -6.67
C ASN A 150 14.55 -9.80 -5.83
N MET A 151 14.77 -10.74 -4.90
CA MET A 151 15.88 -10.70 -3.95
C MET A 151 17.26 -10.81 -4.59
N HIS A 152 17.37 -11.45 -5.76
CA HIS A 152 18.66 -11.62 -6.45
C HIS A 152 19.11 -10.35 -7.19
N THR A 153 18.15 -9.59 -7.71
CA THR A 153 18.42 -8.39 -8.51
C THR A 153 18.20 -7.09 -7.75
N CYS A 154 17.67 -7.17 -6.53
CA CYS A 154 17.23 -6.03 -5.73
C CYS A 154 16.21 -5.13 -6.47
N LYS A 155 15.48 -5.70 -7.45
CA LYS A 155 14.46 -4.99 -8.21
C LYS A 155 13.09 -5.24 -7.60
N GLY A 156 12.34 -4.17 -7.36
CA GLY A 156 10.94 -4.21 -6.96
C GLY A 156 10.00 -3.85 -8.11
N VAL A 157 8.79 -4.39 -8.04
CA VAL A 157 7.67 -4.03 -8.90
C VAL A 157 6.63 -3.33 -8.03
N ALA A 158 6.20 -2.15 -8.46
CA ALA A 158 5.13 -1.39 -7.85
C ALA A 158 4.03 -1.13 -8.88
N ILE A 159 2.77 -1.13 -8.44
CA ILE A 159 1.69 -0.63 -9.28
C ILE A 159 1.69 0.91 -9.22
N SER A 160 1.54 1.55 -10.38
CA SER A 160 1.54 3.01 -10.49
C SER A 160 0.31 3.62 -9.82
N SER A 161 0.50 4.79 -9.20
CA SER A 161 -0.62 5.59 -8.67
C SER A 161 -1.63 5.98 -9.76
N GLU A 162 -1.20 6.09 -11.02
CA GLU A 162 -2.08 6.37 -12.16
C GLU A 162 -3.09 5.24 -12.37
N MET A 163 -2.66 3.98 -12.24
CA MET A 163 -3.54 2.81 -12.31
C MET A 163 -4.50 2.75 -11.11
N ILE A 164 -4.01 3.01 -9.90
CA ILE A 164 -4.87 3.07 -8.70
C ILE A 164 -5.97 4.09 -8.88
N LYS A 165 -5.62 5.30 -9.33
CA LYS A 165 -6.58 6.38 -9.59
C LYS A 165 -7.60 5.96 -10.66
N SER A 166 -7.12 5.44 -11.78
CA SER A 166 -7.98 5.02 -12.89
C SER A 166 -8.98 3.94 -12.48
N VAL A 167 -8.56 2.96 -11.66
CA VAL A 167 -9.45 1.92 -11.15
C VAL A 167 -10.44 2.48 -10.12
N ALA A 168 -10.01 3.37 -9.23
CA ALA A 168 -10.88 3.97 -8.22
C ALA A 168 -12.02 4.81 -8.84
N GLU A 169 -11.77 5.40 -10.01
CA GLU A 169 -12.72 6.21 -10.76
C GLU A 169 -13.67 5.38 -11.65
N ARG A 170 -13.48 4.05 -11.74
CA ARG A 170 -14.40 3.18 -12.50
C ARG A 170 -15.78 3.21 -11.85
N THR A 171 -16.76 3.69 -12.62
CA THR A 171 -18.18 3.57 -12.31
C THR A 171 -18.68 2.29 -12.98
N ASP A 172 -18.59 1.17 -12.27
CA ASP A 172 -19.29 -0.05 -12.69
C ASP A 172 -20.80 0.16 -12.58
#